data_AF-A0A4Y8CB01-F1
#
_entry.id   AF-A0A4Y8CB01-F1
#
_cell.length_a   1.000
_cell.length_b   1.000
_cell.length_c   1.000
_cell.angle_alpha   90.00
_cell.angle_beta   90.00
_cell.angle_gamma   90.00
#
_symmetry.space_group_name_H-M   'P 1'
#
loop_
_entity.id
_entity.type
_entity.pdbx_description
1 polymer ?
#
loop_
_entity_poly.entity_id
_entity_poly.type
_entity_poly.pdbx_seq_one_letter_code
_entity_poly.pdbx_strand_id
1 'polypeptide(L)'
;MNQIHKILIANRAEIAVRVIRACRDLHIKSVAVFTEPDRECLHVKIADEAYRIGTDAIRGYLDVTRIVEIAKACGADAIHPGYGFLSENYEFAKACEDAGIIFIG
;
A
#
# COMPACT_ATOMS: atom_id res chain seq x y z
N MET A 1 0.51 -7.54 -20.79
CA MET A 1 0.27 -7.13 -19.40
C MET A 1 1.62 -6.86 -18.78
N ASN A 2 1.84 -5.68 -18.19
CA ASN A 2 3.09 -5.42 -17.49
C ASN A 2 3.22 -6.41 -16.33
N GLN A 3 4.41 -6.97 -16.16
CA GLN A 3 4.71 -7.84 -15.03
C GLN A 3 4.73 -6.99 -13.75
N ILE A 4 4.01 -7.44 -12.72
CA ILE A 4 3.98 -6.80 -11.40
C ILE A 4 5.13 -7.39 -10.59
N HIS A 5 6.10 -6.56 -10.21
CA HIS A 5 7.27 -6.96 -9.43
C HIS A 5 7.28 -6.37 -8.02
N LYS A 6 6.59 -5.24 -7.80
CA LYS A 6 6.45 -4.59 -6.49
C LYS A 6 5.03 -4.07 -6.26
N ILE A 7 4.44 -4.42 -5.11
CA ILE A 7 3.10 -3.98 -4.69
C ILE A 7 3.21 -3.17 -3.41
N LEU A 8 2.62 -1.97 -3.40
CA LEU A 8 2.34 -1.24 -2.16
C LEU A 8 0.96 -1.61 -1.63
N ILE A 9 0.87 -1.90 -0.34
CA ILE A 9 -0.38 -2.24 0.33
C ILE A 9 -0.90 -1.01 1.06
N ALA A 10 -1.94 -0.36 0.53
CA ALA A 10 -2.56 0.84 1.09
C ALA A 10 -3.56 0.48 2.20
N ASN A 11 -3.11 -0.30 3.18
CA ASN A 11 -3.91 -0.75 4.32
C ASN A 11 -3.00 -1.12 5.51
N ARG A 12 -3.58 -1.63 6.59
CA ARG A 12 -2.88 -2.01 7.83
C ARG A 12 -3.30 -3.39 8.32
N ALA A 13 -2.66 -3.83 9.41
CA ALA A 13 -3.06 -4.99 10.20
C ALA A 13 -3.20 -6.30 9.38
N GLU A 14 -4.22 -7.11 9.66
CA GLU A 14 -4.43 -8.45 9.13
C GLU A 14 -4.56 -8.51 7.60
N ILE A 15 -5.25 -7.55 6.99
CA ILE A 15 -5.42 -7.54 5.53
C ILE A 15 -4.10 -7.20 4.85
N ALA A 16 -3.32 -6.28 5.42
CA ALA A 16 -1.98 -6.00 4.93
C ALA A 16 -1.06 -7.23 5.05
N VAL A 17 -1.08 -7.93 6.20
CA VAL A 17 -0.35 -9.20 6.39
C VAL A 17 -0.77 -10.26 5.36
N ARG A 18 -2.06 -10.38 5.08
CA ARG A 18 -2.60 -11.35 4.11
C ARG A 18 -2.10 -11.07 2.68
N VAL A 19 -2.04 -9.81 2.27
CA VAL A 19 -1.55 -9.40 0.95
C VAL A 19 -0.03 -9.57 0.86
N ILE A 20 0.73 -9.20 1.90
CA ILE A 20 2.18 -9.41 1.95
C ILE A 20 2.54 -10.89 1.79
N ARG A 21 1.78 -11.80 2.43
CA ARG A 21 1.97 -13.25 2.26
C ARG A 21 1.74 -13.70 0.82
N ALA A 22 0.69 -13.20 0.16
CA ALA A 22 0.45 -13.51 -1.26
C ALA A 22 1.57 -12.97 -2.17
N CYS A 23 2.07 -11.76 -1.88
CA CYS A 23 3.21 -11.20 -2.62
C CYS A 23 4.42 -12.13 -2.49
N ARG A 24 4.72 -12.62 -1.28
CA ARG A 24 5.81 -13.57 -1.03
C ARG A 24 5.64 -14.88 -1.81
N ASP A 25 4.46 -15.47 -1.81
CA ASP A 25 4.17 -16.71 -2.55
C ASP A 25 4.37 -16.53 -4.07
N LEU A 26 4.12 -15.31 -4.57
CA LEU A 26 4.27 -14.94 -5.98
C LEU A 26 5.64 -14.35 -6.33
N HIS A 27 6.57 -14.27 -5.37
CA HIS A 27 7.89 -13.64 -5.54
C HIS A 27 7.80 -12.15 -5.96
N ILE A 28 6.78 -11.44 -5.47
CA ILE A 28 6.56 -10.01 -5.65
C ILE A 28 7.02 -9.27 -4.40
N LYS A 29 7.76 -8.17 -4.55
CA LYS A 29 8.17 -7.32 -3.42
C LYS A 29 6.96 -6.59 -2.83
N SER A 30 6.90 -6.54 -1.52
CA SER A 30 5.81 -5.93 -0.76
C SER A 30 6.25 -4.66 -0.04
N VAL A 31 5.44 -3.61 -0.14
CA VAL A 31 5.67 -2.33 0.54
C VAL A 31 4.50 -2.04 1.48
N ALA A 32 4.77 -1.91 2.77
CA ALA A 32 3.79 -1.49 3.76
C ALA A 32 3.76 0.03 3.92
N VAL A 33 2.59 0.58 4.22
CA VAL A 33 2.47 1.94 4.78
C VAL A 33 2.01 1.87 6.23
N PHE A 34 2.45 2.85 7.04
CA PHE A 34 2.07 2.90 8.45
C PHE A 34 1.99 4.31 9.03
N THR A 35 1.08 4.52 9.96
CA THR A 35 1.09 5.70 10.82
C THR A 35 1.94 5.44 12.06
N GLU A 36 2.38 6.48 12.76
CA GLU A 36 3.25 6.35 13.94
C GLU A 36 2.75 5.33 14.99
N PRO A 37 1.44 5.28 15.33
CA PRO A 37 0.92 4.27 16.26
C PRO A 37 1.11 2.82 15.78
N ASP A 38 1.20 2.62 14.47
CA ASP A 38 1.32 1.30 13.84
C ASP A 38 2.77 0.90 13.52
N ARG A 39 3.77 1.71 13.91
CA ARG A 39 5.19 1.46 13.63
C ARG A 39 5.63 0.04 14.00
N GLU A 40 5.10 -0.50 15.09
CA GLU A 40 5.48 -1.81 15.62
C GLU A 40 4.54 -2.94 15.19
N CYS A 41 3.55 -2.67 14.35
CA CYS A 41 2.59 -3.66 13.88
C CYS A 41 3.23 -4.73 12.99
N LEU A 42 2.62 -5.91 12.96
CA LEU A 42 3.15 -7.06 12.23
C LEU A 42 3.30 -6.78 10.73
N HIS A 43 2.35 -6.11 10.09
CA HIS A 43 2.41 -5.83 8.65
C HIS A 43 3.62 -4.98 8.27
N VAL A 44 4.05 -4.06 9.15
CA VAL A 44 5.26 -3.25 8.97
C VAL A 44 6.51 -4.12 9.05
N LYS A 45 6.54 -5.05 10.01
CA LYS A 45 7.71 -5.89 10.29
C LYS A 45 7.99 -6.95 9.22
N ILE A 46 6.98 -7.39 8.48
CA ILE A 46 7.11 -8.52 7.55
C ILE A 46 7.13 -8.13 6.07
N ALA A 47 6.83 -6.87 5.74
CA ALA A 47 6.98 -6.33 4.38
C ALA A 47 8.45 -6.15 4.02
N ASP A 48 8.77 -6.12 2.73
CA ASP A 48 10.16 -5.91 2.26
C ASP A 48 10.61 -4.47 2.46
N GLU A 49 9.68 -3.51 2.32
CA GLU A 49 9.88 -2.09 2.58
C GLU A 49 8.69 -1.54 3.39
N ALA A 50 8.91 -0.49 4.19
CA ALA A 50 7.84 0.18 4.91
C ALA A 50 8.05 1.69 5.00
N TYR A 51 6.98 2.46 4.76
CA TYR A 51 7.02 3.92 4.75
C TYR A 51 6.00 4.54 5.71
N ARG A 52 6.43 5.53 6.48
CA ARG A 52 5.55 6.28 7.38
C ARG A 52 4.69 7.29 6.61
N ILE A 53 3.38 7.25 6.82
CA ILE A 53 2.38 8.11 6.16
C ILE A 53 1.75 9.17 7.07
N GLY A 54 2.07 9.17 8.37
CA GLY A 54 1.60 10.22 9.27
C GLY A 54 1.82 9.91 10.75
N THR A 55 1.56 10.90 11.60
CA THR A 55 1.58 10.76 13.06
C THR A 55 0.20 10.48 13.67
N ASP A 56 -0.86 10.90 12.99
CA ASP A 56 -2.24 10.58 13.36
C ASP A 56 -2.55 9.11 13.07
N ALA A 57 -3.36 8.47 13.91
CA ALA A 57 -3.66 7.05 13.82
C ALA A 57 -4.34 6.64 12.50
N ILE A 58 -5.19 7.51 11.93
CA ILE A 58 -6.06 7.16 10.79
C ILE A 58 -5.79 8.05 9.58
N ARG A 59 -5.56 9.36 9.76
CA ARG A 59 -5.53 10.32 8.63
C ARG A 59 -4.53 9.95 7.54
N GLY A 60 -3.37 9.41 7.91
CA GLY A 60 -2.37 8.98 6.92
C GLY A 60 -2.89 7.89 5.98
N TYR A 61 -3.74 6.98 6.46
CA TYR A 61 -4.33 5.91 5.64
C TYR A 61 -5.42 6.41 4.67
N LEU A 62 -5.86 7.66 4.82
CA LEU A 62 -6.86 8.31 3.95
C LEU A 62 -6.22 9.35 3.02
N ASP A 63 -4.90 9.52 3.07
CA ASP A 63 -4.18 10.50 2.26
C ASP A 63 -3.78 9.90 0.90
N VAL A 64 -4.67 10.09 -0.08
CA VAL A 64 -4.50 9.65 -1.47
C VAL A 64 -3.17 10.13 -2.04
N THR A 65 -2.89 11.43 -1.95
CA THR A 65 -1.70 12.05 -2.52
C THR A 65 -0.44 11.43 -1.93
N ARG A 66 -0.37 11.34 -0.60
CA ARG A 66 0.81 10.80 0.09
C ARG A 66 1.09 9.35 -0.27
N ILE A 67 0.05 8.51 -0.34
CA ILE A 67 0.20 7.09 -0.65
C ILE A 67 0.67 6.90 -2.10
N VAL A 68 0.10 7.64 -3.06
CA VAL A 68 0.50 7.58 -4.48
C VAL A 68 1.93 8.10 -4.66
N GLU A 69 2.31 9.19 -3.98
CA GLU A 69 3.69 9.70 -3.99
C GLU A 69 4.69 8.66 -3.50
N ILE A 70 4.39 7.97 -2.40
CA ILE A 70 5.25 6.89 -1.88
C ILE A 70 5.34 5.76 -2.88
N ALA A 71 4.22 5.33 -3.46
CA ALA A 71 4.20 4.24 -4.44
C ALA A 71 5.08 4.57 -5.66
N LYS A 72 5.03 5.82 -6.16
CA LYS A 72 5.95 6.30 -7.22
C LYS A 72 7.41 6.29 -6.75
N ALA A 73 7.67 6.83 -5.57
CA ALA A 73 9.04 6.98 -5.05
C ALA A 73 9.72 5.63 -4.76
N CYS A 74 8.97 4.64 -4.28
CA CYS A 74 9.49 3.30 -4.04
C CYS A 74 9.47 2.41 -5.30
N GLY A 75 8.93 2.90 -6.42
CA GLY A 75 8.81 2.15 -7.66
C GLY A 75 7.87 0.94 -7.55
N ALA A 76 6.73 1.11 -6.89
CA ALA A 76 5.68 0.10 -6.90
C ALA A 76 4.95 0.10 -8.26
N ASP A 77 4.74 -1.09 -8.83
CA ASP A 77 4.01 -1.26 -10.08
C ASP A 77 2.49 -1.23 -9.85
N ALA A 78 2.07 -1.61 -8.64
CA ALA A 78 0.67 -1.71 -8.28
C ALA A 78 0.41 -1.34 -6.81
N ILE A 79 -0.82 -0.94 -6.51
CA ILE A 79 -1.34 -0.70 -5.16
C ILE A 79 -2.49 -1.67 -4.90
N HIS A 80 -2.41 -2.42 -3.79
CA HIS A 80 -3.53 -3.20 -3.28
C HIS A 80 -4.19 -2.45 -2.11
N PRO A 81 -5.47 -2.06 -2.21
CA PRO A 81 -6.12 -1.25 -1.19
C PRO A 81 -6.64 -2.06 0.00
N GLY A 82 -6.74 -3.39 -0.12
CA GLY A 82 -7.35 -4.22 0.92
C GLY A 82 -8.85 -3.99 0.98
N TYR A 83 -9.40 -3.73 2.17
CA TYR A 83 -10.78 -3.33 2.37
C TYR A 83 -10.88 -2.17 3.36
N GLY A 84 -11.98 -1.40 3.29
CA GLY A 84 -12.10 -0.16 4.03
C GLY A 84 -11.06 0.87 3.58
N PHE A 85 -10.87 1.94 4.35
CA PHE A 85 -10.01 3.07 3.98
C PHE A 85 -10.32 3.58 2.56
N LEU A 86 -9.40 3.40 1.62
CA LEU A 86 -9.50 3.88 0.25
C LEU A 86 -9.90 2.79 -0.76
N SER A 87 -10.29 1.59 -0.31
CA SER A 87 -10.60 0.48 -1.23
C SER A 87 -11.78 0.73 -2.17
N GLU A 88 -12.69 1.61 -1.79
CA GLU A 88 -13.86 2.00 -2.60
C GLU A 88 -13.83 3.49 -3.00
N ASN A 89 -12.67 4.14 -2.83
CA ASN A 89 -12.52 5.56 -3.11
C ASN A 89 -12.17 5.77 -4.59
N TYR A 90 -13.10 6.33 -5.36
CA TYR A 90 -12.91 6.62 -6.79
C TYR A 90 -11.68 7.49 -7.06
N GLU A 91 -11.49 8.56 -6.28
CA GLU A 91 -10.35 9.49 -6.43
C GLU A 91 -9.01 8.78 -6.23
N PHE A 92 -8.95 7.80 -5.32
CA PHE A 92 -7.74 7.01 -5.10
C PHE A 92 -7.42 6.11 -6.28
N ALA A 93 -8.40 5.36 -6.78
CA ALA A 93 -8.24 4.51 -7.96
C ALA A 93 -7.84 5.34 -9.17
N LYS A 94 -8.47 6.52 -9.36
CA LYS A 94 -8.16 7.44 -10.45
C LYS A 94 -6.75 8.02 -10.34
N ALA A 95 -6.33 8.41 -9.14
CA ALA A 95 -4.97 8.90 -8.89
C ALA A 95 -3.90 7.82 -9.13
N CYS A 96 -4.19 6.54 -8.87
CA CYS A 96 -3.30 5.43 -9.23
C CYS A 96 -3.15 5.33 -10.75
N GLU A 97 -4.27 5.34 -11.50
CA GLU A 97 -4.27 5.28 -12.96
C GLU A 97 -3.48 6.46 -13.57
N ASP A 98 -3.76 7.68 -13.12
CA ASP A 98 -3.08 8.90 -13.60
C ASP A 98 -1.57 8.89 -13.27
N ALA A 99 -1.18 8.18 -12.21
CA ALA A 99 0.22 7.96 -11.85
C ALA A 99 0.88 6.79 -12.61
N GLY A 100 0.15 6.05 -13.43
CA GLY A 100 0.63 4.86 -14.12
C GLY A 100 0.84 3.65 -13.22
N ILE A 101 0.14 3.59 -12.08
CA ILE A 101 0.21 2.53 -11.07
C ILE A 101 -1.05 1.68 -11.18
N ILE A 102 -0.90 0.35 -11.25
CA ILE A 102 -2.03 -0.57 -11.31
C ILE A 102 -2.78 -0.54 -9.99
N PHE A 103 -4.06 -0.17 -10.00
CA PHE A 103 -4.93 -0.36 -8.86
C PHE A 103 -5.48 -1.79 -8.86
N ILE A 104 -5.27 -2.56 -7.78
CA ILE A 104 -5.74 -3.95 -7.67
C ILE A 104 -7.14 -3.96 -7.07
N GLY A 105 -8.13 -3.65 -7.92
CA GLY A 105 -9.55 -3.53 -7.56
C GLY A 105 -10.33 -2.79 -8.63
#